data_AF-A0A0F6TP05-F1
#
_entry.id   AF-A0A0F6TP05-F1
#
_cell.length_a   1.000
_cell.length_b   1.000
_cell.length_c   1.000
_cell.angle_alpha   90.00
_cell.angle_beta   90.00
_cell.angle_gamma   90.00
#
_symmetry.space_group_name_H-M   'P 1'
#
loop_
_entity.id
_entity.type
_entity.pdbx_description
1 polymer ?
#
loop_
_entity_poly.entity_id
_entity_poly.type
_entity_poly.pdbx_seq_one_letter_code
_entity_poly.pdbx_strand_id
1 'polypeptide(L)'
;MTNEHDKKTDGSEEEQGKPQASEQESKANEQSSEPQDDNVVDGEAEVLSSEVASPEEKNWAMLSHIAAFAALIPLIPLIGMVLGPLFIWLFKKEEMPLVAQNGIEALNFNISMFIAYCVAFVLCFILIGIPIMVGLIIFHFIVTILAAIKASEGGVYKYPFSMKLVK
;
A
#
# COMPACT_ATOMS: atom_id res chain seq x y z
N MET A 1 34.13 -81.59 13.90
CA MET A 1 35.58 -81.86 13.95
C MET A 1 36.13 -81.26 12.67
N THR A 2 36.78 -80.10 12.62
CA THR A 2 37.89 -79.56 13.44
C THR A 2 37.91 -78.03 13.38
N ASN A 3 38.43 -77.42 14.45
CA ASN A 3 38.79 -76.01 14.60
C ASN A 3 39.98 -75.60 13.71
N GLU A 4 40.17 -74.29 13.55
CA GLU A 4 41.40 -73.52 13.87
C GLU A 4 41.75 -72.43 12.85
N HIS A 5 41.62 -71.17 13.26
CA HIS A 5 42.70 -70.20 13.48
C HIS A 5 42.04 -68.82 13.66
N ASP A 6 41.92 -68.31 14.88
CA ASP A 6 42.99 -67.60 15.61
C ASP A 6 43.34 -66.27 14.91
N LYS A 7 42.85 -65.14 15.45
CA LYS A 7 43.72 -64.22 16.18
C LYS A 7 42.95 -63.01 16.70
N LYS A 8 43.02 -62.92 18.02
CA LYS A 8 42.68 -61.85 18.95
C LYS A 8 43.48 -60.56 18.65
N THR A 9 42.85 -59.40 18.79
CA THR A 9 43.34 -58.17 19.48
C THR A 9 42.33 -57.07 19.19
N ASP A 10 41.40 -56.77 20.10
CA ASP A 10 41.56 -56.08 21.39
C ASP A 10 41.72 -54.56 21.24
N GLY A 11 40.99 -53.84 22.08
CA GLY A 11 40.91 -52.39 22.14
C GLY A 11 39.54 -51.90 21.66
N SER A 12 38.49 -52.01 22.49
CA SER A 12 38.03 -50.93 23.39
C SER A 12 37.46 -49.74 22.60
N GLU A 13 36.28 -49.21 22.79
CA GLU A 13 35.18 -49.30 23.76
C GLU A 13 34.06 -48.51 23.04
N GLU A 14 32.80 -48.98 23.05
CA GLU A 14 31.69 -48.29 23.75
C GLU A 14 31.59 -46.77 23.45
N GLU A 15 30.46 -46.19 23.05
CA GLU A 15 29.11 -46.67 22.87
C GLU A 15 28.35 -45.52 22.18
N GLN A 16 27.50 -45.86 21.21
CA GLN A 16 26.22 -45.23 20.90
C GLN A 16 26.08 -43.69 20.86
N GLY A 17 25.68 -43.20 19.68
CA GLY A 17 25.01 -41.91 19.55
C GLY A 17 24.88 -41.39 18.12
N LYS A 18 24.26 -42.15 17.22
CA LYS A 18 23.56 -41.56 16.05
C LYS A 18 22.11 -41.23 16.50
N PRO A 19 21.33 -40.35 15.84
CA PRO A 19 21.57 -39.79 14.50
C PRO A 19 21.19 -38.30 14.30
N GLN A 20 21.55 -37.79 13.10
CA GLN A 20 20.88 -36.70 12.35
C GLN A 20 20.99 -35.28 12.95
N ALA A 21 21.07 -34.20 12.18
CA ALA A 21 21.22 -33.94 10.76
C ALA A 21 21.55 -32.43 10.66
N SER A 22 22.25 -32.05 9.59
CA SER A 22 22.14 -30.76 8.88
C SER A 22 22.14 -29.46 9.69
N GLU A 23 23.21 -28.65 9.56
CA GLU A 23 23.16 -27.18 9.34
C GLU A 23 24.58 -26.57 9.45
N GLN A 24 25.44 -26.98 8.52
CA GLN A 24 26.55 -26.17 7.99
C GLN A 24 26.05 -25.75 6.60
N GLU A 25 26.02 -24.50 6.12
CA GLU A 25 26.66 -23.24 6.44
C GLU A 25 25.68 -22.14 5.99
N SER A 26 25.37 -21.16 6.84
CA SER A 26 24.96 -19.82 6.37
C SER A 26 25.00 -18.86 7.56
N LYS A 27 26.21 -18.54 8.00
CA LYS A 27 26.44 -17.35 8.82
C LYS A 27 27.72 -16.68 8.35
N ALA A 28 27.65 -15.36 8.34
CA ALA A 28 28.68 -14.38 8.06
C ALA A 28 28.86 -14.03 6.58
N ASN A 29 28.21 -12.94 6.15
CA ASN A 29 28.99 -11.75 5.85
C ASN A 29 28.19 -10.44 5.94
N GLU A 30 28.56 -9.63 6.94
CA GLU A 30 28.74 -8.15 6.94
C GLU A 30 27.66 -7.32 6.21
N GLN A 31 26.71 -6.65 6.87
CA GLN A 31 26.85 -5.45 7.72
C GLN A 31 28.01 -4.51 7.37
N SER A 32 27.74 -3.49 6.56
CA SER A 32 27.97 -2.06 6.88
C SER A 32 27.96 -1.22 5.61
N SER A 33 27.10 -0.19 5.59
CA SER A 33 27.42 1.23 5.33
C SER A 33 26.32 1.90 4.50
N GLU A 34 25.51 2.71 5.16
CA GLU A 34 24.81 3.84 4.55
C GLU A 34 25.81 4.75 3.83
N PRO A 35 25.35 5.43 2.77
CA PRO A 35 25.51 6.86 2.74
C PRO A 35 24.14 7.53 2.68
N GLN A 36 23.89 8.42 3.64
CA GLN A 36 22.91 9.50 3.50
C GLN A 36 23.36 10.39 2.33
N ASP A 37 22.50 10.58 1.33
CA ASP A 37 22.65 11.61 0.29
C ASP A 37 21.41 12.51 0.33
N ASP A 38 21.73 13.79 0.47
CA ASP A 38 20.99 14.92 0.99
C ASP A 38 20.40 15.77 -0.14
N ASN A 39 19.59 15.14 -0.98
CA ASN A 39 18.75 15.83 -1.97
C ASN A 39 17.27 15.63 -1.65
N VAL A 40 16.80 16.38 -0.65
CA VAL A 40 15.36 16.58 -0.40
C VAL A 40 14.80 17.47 -1.51
N VAL A 41 14.26 16.83 -2.55
CA VAL A 41 13.32 17.48 -3.46
C VAL A 41 11.91 17.20 -2.93
N ASP A 42 11.30 18.22 -2.34
CA ASP A 42 9.91 18.22 -1.88
C ASP A 42 8.98 17.94 -3.08
N GLY A 43 8.63 16.67 -3.28
CA GLY A 43 7.80 16.25 -4.42
C GLY A 43 7.82 14.75 -4.73
N GLU A 44 8.67 13.97 -4.06
CA GLU A 44 8.77 12.53 -4.32
C GLU A 44 8.15 11.75 -3.16
N ALA A 45 6.98 11.17 -3.45
CA ALA A 45 6.30 10.27 -2.54
C ALA A 45 7.21 9.09 -2.19
N GLU A 46 7.63 9.05 -0.93
CA GLU A 46 8.25 7.93 -0.22
C GLU A 46 7.85 6.57 -0.82
N VAL A 47 8.78 6.00 -1.58
CA VAL A 47 8.62 4.77 -2.34
C VAL A 47 8.81 3.58 -1.38
N LEU A 48 7.78 3.23 -0.62
CA LEU A 48 7.84 2.08 0.30
C LEU A 48 7.33 0.76 -0.32
N SER A 49 6.71 0.78 -1.51
CA SER A 49 5.99 -0.41 -2.03
C SER A 49 6.23 -0.76 -3.49
N SER A 50 7.01 0.02 -4.26
CA SER A 50 7.06 -0.13 -5.72
C SER A 50 7.78 -1.39 -6.21
N GLU A 51 8.47 -2.13 -5.34
CA GLU A 51 9.34 -3.23 -5.76
C GLU A 51 8.64 -4.60 -5.89
N VAL A 52 7.44 -4.83 -5.29
CA VAL A 52 6.79 -6.16 -5.30
C VAL A 52 5.24 -6.14 -5.27
N ALA A 53 4.57 -5.11 -5.79
CA ALA A 53 3.09 -5.11 -5.85
C ALA A 53 2.57 -5.92 -7.06
N SER A 54 1.62 -6.84 -6.82
CA SER A 54 1.03 -7.65 -7.90
C SER A 54 0.19 -6.81 -8.86
N PRO A 55 0.01 -7.22 -10.14
CA PRO A 55 -0.87 -6.49 -11.07
C PRO A 55 -2.30 -6.32 -10.55
N GLU A 56 -2.83 -7.32 -9.83
CA GLU A 56 -4.15 -7.24 -9.20
C GLU A 56 -4.19 -6.16 -8.12
N GLU A 57 -3.18 -6.12 -7.25
CA GLU A 57 -3.09 -5.12 -6.19
C GLU A 57 -2.99 -3.70 -6.75
N LYS A 58 -2.24 -3.49 -7.83
CA LYS A 58 -2.18 -2.20 -8.54
C LYS A 58 -3.55 -1.81 -9.12
N ASN A 59 -4.28 -2.76 -9.69
CA ASN A 59 -5.63 -2.51 -10.20
C ASN A 59 -6.59 -2.11 -9.08
N TRP A 60 -6.57 -2.80 -7.93
CA TRP A 60 -7.40 -2.42 -6.78
C TRP A 60 -7.00 -1.07 -6.18
N ALA A 61 -5.71 -0.74 -6.16
CA ALA A 61 -5.22 0.55 -5.69
C ALA A 61 -5.71 1.68 -6.60
N MET A 62 -5.62 1.50 -7.92
CA MET A 62 -6.18 2.43 -8.91
C MET A 62 -7.71 2.55 -8.75
N LEU A 63 -8.42 1.43 -8.56
CA LEU A 63 -9.86 1.42 -8.37
C LEU A 63 -10.28 2.20 -7.12
N SER A 64 -9.48 2.21 -6.05
CA SER A 64 -9.78 2.99 -4.84
C SER A 64 -9.95 4.49 -5.12
N HIS A 65 -9.17 5.04 -6.07
CA HIS A 65 -9.27 6.42 -6.52
C HIS A 65 -10.45 6.61 -7.49
N ILE A 66 -10.61 5.72 -8.46
CA ILE A 66 -11.67 5.80 -9.47
C ILE A 66 -13.06 5.64 -8.84
N ALA A 67 -13.18 4.89 -7.74
CA ALA A 67 -14.43 4.72 -7.01
C ALA A 67 -15.00 6.03 -6.45
N ALA A 68 -14.20 7.09 -6.35
CA ALA A 68 -14.69 8.44 -6.08
C ALA A 68 -15.73 8.91 -7.10
N PHE A 69 -15.65 8.42 -8.34
CA PHE A 69 -16.62 8.75 -9.39
C PHE A 69 -17.92 7.95 -9.29
N ALA A 70 -18.10 7.08 -8.29
CA ALA A 70 -19.40 6.49 -7.98
C ALA A 70 -20.47 7.56 -7.69
N ALA A 71 -20.06 8.77 -7.29
CA ALA A 71 -20.93 9.94 -7.17
C ALA A 71 -21.64 10.36 -8.48
N LEU A 72 -21.15 9.92 -9.64
CA LEU A 72 -21.78 10.19 -10.93
C LEU A 72 -23.09 9.39 -11.13
N ILE A 73 -23.32 8.38 -10.28
CA ILE A 73 -24.57 7.61 -10.31
C ILE A 73 -25.66 8.50 -9.70
N PRO A 74 -26.75 8.82 -10.44
CA PRO A 74 -27.77 9.77 -10.00
C PRO A 74 -28.51 9.36 -8.72
N LEU A 75 -28.42 8.09 -8.33
CA LEU A 75 -29.03 7.53 -7.12
C LEU A 75 -28.25 7.86 -5.84
N ILE A 76 -26.93 8.09 -5.92
CA ILE A 76 -26.06 8.33 -4.77
C ILE A 76 -25.07 9.43 -5.16
N PRO A 77 -25.46 10.72 -5.12
CA PRO A 77 -24.66 11.80 -5.67
C PRO A 77 -23.43 12.10 -4.78
N LEU A 78 -23.46 13.17 -3.99
CA LEU A 78 -22.28 13.61 -3.21
C LEU A 78 -21.72 12.56 -2.25
N ILE A 79 -22.57 11.71 -1.66
CA ILE A 79 -22.14 10.66 -0.74
C ILE A 79 -21.37 9.55 -1.45
N GLY A 80 -21.63 9.31 -2.75
CA GLY A 80 -20.98 8.27 -3.54
C GLY A 80 -19.47 8.46 -3.63
N MET A 81 -18.97 9.70 -3.59
CA MET A 81 -17.53 9.99 -3.70
C MET A 81 -16.73 9.53 -2.48
N VAL A 82 -17.38 9.48 -1.31
CA VAL A 82 -16.77 9.02 -0.07
C VAL A 82 -16.99 7.52 0.10
N LEU A 83 -18.21 7.04 -0.22
CA LEU A 83 -18.55 5.63 -0.05
C LEU A 83 -17.78 4.70 -0.99
N GLY A 84 -17.49 5.10 -2.22
CA GLY A 84 -16.75 4.26 -3.16
C GLY A 84 -15.35 3.89 -2.66
N PRO A 85 -14.47 4.87 -2.40
CA PRO A 85 -13.15 4.62 -1.82
C PRO A 85 -13.22 3.91 -0.47
N LEU A 86 -14.19 4.29 0.39
CA LEU A 86 -14.40 3.64 1.69
C LEU A 86 -14.71 2.15 1.54
N PHE A 87 -15.58 1.79 0.59
CA PHE A 87 -15.95 0.41 0.34
C PHE A 87 -14.73 -0.40 -0.11
N ILE A 88 -13.97 0.09 -1.10
CA ILE A 88 -12.76 -0.59 -1.57
C ILE A 88 -11.75 -0.73 -0.44
N TRP A 89 -11.52 0.33 0.32
CA TRP A 89 -10.59 0.30 1.45
C TRP A 89 -11.01 -0.74 2.50
N LEU A 90 -12.28 -0.76 2.93
CA LEU A 90 -12.75 -1.72 3.93
C LEU A 90 -12.61 -3.17 3.48
N PHE A 91 -12.85 -3.46 2.20
CA PHE A 91 -12.83 -4.83 1.67
C PHE A 91 -11.42 -5.35 1.39
N LYS A 92 -10.47 -4.47 1.04
CA LYS A 92 -9.15 -4.89 0.54
C LYS A 92 -7.98 -4.46 1.39
N LYS A 93 -8.16 -3.62 2.40
CA LYS A 93 -7.07 -3.12 3.27
C LYS A 93 -6.29 -4.23 4.01
N GLU A 94 -6.94 -5.33 4.38
CA GLU A 94 -6.29 -6.40 5.15
C GLU A 94 -5.51 -7.36 4.25
N GLU A 95 -5.89 -7.45 2.98
CA GLU A 95 -5.27 -8.35 1.99
C GLU A 95 -4.13 -7.67 1.22
N MET A 96 -4.27 -6.37 0.92
CA MET A 96 -3.42 -5.67 -0.03
C MET A 96 -2.87 -4.36 0.56
N PRO A 97 -1.60 -4.33 1.02
CA PRO A 97 -0.98 -3.16 1.62
C PRO A 97 -1.03 -1.90 0.75
N LEU A 98 -0.84 -2.01 -0.57
CA LEU A 98 -0.90 -0.87 -1.48
C LEU A 98 -2.31 -0.26 -1.54
N VAL A 99 -3.34 -1.11 -1.48
CA VAL A 99 -4.75 -0.69 -1.48
C VAL A 99 -5.11 -0.06 -0.15
N ALA A 100 -4.57 -0.56 0.97
CA ALA A 100 -4.77 0.04 2.28
C ALA A 100 -4.28 1.51 2.30
N GLN A 101 -3.08 1.75 1.76
CA GLN A 101 -2.48 3.09 1.72
C GLN A 101 -3.21 4.00 0.72
N ASN A 102 -3.40 3.56 -0.52
CA ASN A 102 -4.10 4.36 -1.52
C ASN A 102 -5.57 4.62 -1.15
N GLY A 103 -6.26 3.65 -0.55
CA GLY A 103 -7.64 3.79 -0.12
C GLY A 103 -7.85 4.80 1.00
N ILE A 104 -6.96 4.87 2.00
CA ILE A 104 -7.01 5.92 3.04
C ILE A 104 -6.76 7.30 2.44
N GLU A 105 -5.76 7.43 1.56
CA GLU A 105 -5.45 8.70 0.91
C GLU A 105 -6.63 9.18 0.03
N ALA A 106 -7.21 8.28 -0.77
CA ALA A 106 -8.40 8.54 -1.56
C ALA A 106 -9.59 8.96 -0.67
N LEU A 107 -9.81 8.25 0.43
CA LEU A 107 -10.92 8.51 1.35
C LEU A 107 -10.77 9.88 2.02
N ASN A 108 -9.61 10.17 2.59
CA ASN A 108 -9.30 11.44 3.24
C ASN A 108 -9.46 12.63 2.28
N PHE A 109 -8.99 12.49 1.04
CA PHE A 109 -9.16 13.50 0.02
C PHE A 109 -10.62 13.71 -0.37
N ASN A 110 -11.38 12.64 -0.60
CA ASN A 110 -12.80 12.75 -0.95
C ASN A 110 -13.65 13.35 0.18
N ILE A 111 -13.33 13.06 1.44
CA ILE A 111 -13.98 13.75 2.57
C ILE A 111 -13.64 15.24 2.58
N SER A 112 -12.38 15.59 2.31
CA SER A 112 -11.94 16.99 2.22
C SER A 112 -12.66 17.74 1.09
N MET A 113 -12.75 17.12 -0.08
CA MET A 113 -13.51 17.64 -1.22
C MET A 113 -15.00 17.76 -0.93
N PHE A 114 -15.61 16.78 -0.27
CA PHE A 114 -17.01 16.84 0.15
C PHE A 114 -17.28 18.07 1.03
N ILE A 115 -16.43 18.35 2.01
CA ILE A 115 -16.54 19.54 2.86
C ILE A 115 -16.39 20.81 2.02
N ALA A 116 -15.41 20.86 1.11
CA ALA A 116 -15.22 22.00 0.21
C ALA A 116 -16.46 22.25 -0.68
N TYR A 117 -17.09 21.20 -1.21
CA TYR A 117 -18.34 21.30 -1.96
C TYR A 117 -19.49 21.82 -1.10
N CYS A 118 -19.63 21.37 0.15
CA CYS A 118 -20.65 21.90 1.07
C CYS A 118 -20.48 23.40 1.30
N VAL A 119 -19.24 23.87 1.52
CA VAL A 119 -18.93 25.30 1.70
C VAL A 119 -19.22 26.08 0.42
N ALA A 120 -18.78 25.59 -0.74
CA ALA A 120 -19.03 26.21 -2.04
C ALA A 120 -20.52 26.27 -2.38
N PHE A 121 -21.30 25.25 -2.00
CA PHE A 121 -22.75 25.24 -2.14
C PHE A 121 -23.43 26.36 -1.32
N VAL A 122 -22.99 26.59 -0.08
CA VAL A 122 -23.48 27.71 0.73
C VAL A 122 -23.09 29.06 0.10
N LEU A 123 -21.89 29.16 -0.47
CA LEU A 123 -21.43 30.36 -1.18
C LEU A 123 -22.22 30.63 -2.48
N CYS A 124 -22.96 29.64 -3.02
CA CYS A 124 -23.82 29.88 -4.19
C CYS A 124 -24.97 30.85 -3.89
N PHE A 125 -25.44 30.94 -2.64
CA PHE A 125 -26.49 31.90 -2.24
C PHE A 125 -26.07 33.37 -2.40
N ILE A 126 -24.77 33.64 -2.43
CA ILE A 126 -24.18 34.96 -2.67
C ILE A 126 -23.54 35.07 -4.07
N LEU A 127 -23.92 34.19 -5.01
CA LEU A 127 -23.51 34.12 -6.42
C LEU A 127 -22.00 33.87 -6.70
N ILE A 128 -21.12 33.99 -5.70
CA ILE A 128 -19.69 33.68 -5.85
C ILE A 128 -19.36 32.18 -5.76
N GLY A 129 -20.29 31.35 -5.27
CA GLY A 129 -20.08 29.91 -5.16
C GLY A 129 -20.04 29.17 -6.51
N ILE A 130 -20.69 29.70 -7.55
CA ILE A 130 -20.76 29.06 -8.86
C ILE A 130 -19.36 28.88 -9.50
N PRO A 131 -18.53 29.92 -9.68
CA PRO A 131 -17.18 29.74 -10.23
C PRO A 131 -16.30 28.85 -9.35
N ILE A 132 -16.48 28.89 -8.02
CA ILE A 132 -15.74 28.03 -7.08
C ILE A 132 -16.12 26.57 -7.29
N MET A 133 -17.41 26.25 -7.42
CA MET A 133 -17.89 24.89 -7.69
C MET A 133 -17.28 24.32 -8.97
N VAL A 134 -17.25 25.10 -10.05
CA VAL A 134 -16.65 24.65 -11.32
C VAL A 134 -15.16 24.38 -11.15
N GLY A 135 -14.44 25.26 -10.46
CA GLY A 135 -13.02 25.07 -10.16
C GLY A 135 -12.75 23.82 -9.33
N LEU A 136 -13.57 23.57 -8.29
CA LEU A 136 -13.47 22.39 -7.44
C LEU A 136 -13.70 21.09 -8.23
N ILE A 137 -14.70 21.05 -9.13
CA ILE A 137 -14.97 19.87 -9.96
C ILE A 137 -13.76 19.54 -10.84
N ILE A 138 -13.19 20.54 -11.51
CA ILE A 138 -12.03 20.35 -12.39
C ILE A 138 -10.82 19.89 -11.57
N PHE A 139 -10.55 20.57 -10.45
CA PHE A 139 -9.44 20.21 -9.56
C PHE A 139 -9.59 18.78 -9.02
N HIS A 140 -10.76 18.44 -8.49
CA HIS A 140 -11.07 17.11 -7.97
C HIS A 140 -10.83 16.03 -9.02
N PHE A 141 -11.32 16.26 -10.25
CA PHE A 141 -11.15 15.32 -11.34
C PHE A 141 -9.67 15.12 -11.70
N ILE A 142 -8.91 16.20 -11.92
CA ILE A 142 -7.49 16.13 -12.29
C ILE A 142 -6.69 15.37 -11.24
N VAL A 143 -6.81 15.77 -9.97
CA VAL A 143 -6.00 15.19 -8.90
C VAL A 143 -6.37 13.73 -8.65
N THR A 144 -7.65 13.35 -8.78
CA THR A 144 -8.08 11.95 -8.70
C THR A 144 -7.48 11.10 -9.82
N ILE A 145 -7.43 11.61 -11.05
CA ILE A 145 -6.81 10.90 -12.18
C ILE A 145 -5.29 10.77 -11.99
N LEU A 146 -4.60 11.81 -11.51
CA LEU A 146 -3.17 11.74 -11.20
C LEU A 146 -2.88 10.68 -10.14
N ALA A 147 -3.70 10.62 -9.09
CA ALA A 147 -3.58 9.60 -8.07
C ALA A 147 -3.84 8.19 -8.61
N ALA A 148 -4.86 8.02 -9.46
CA ALA A 148 -5.17 6.74 -10.11
C ALA A 148 -4.02 6.25 -11.00
N ILE A 149 -3.43 7.14 -11.82
CA ILE A 149 -2.26 6.83 -12.65
C ILE A 149 -1.10 6.42 -11.75
N LYS A 150 -0.83 7.17 -10.68
CA LYS A 150 0.28 6.84 -9.77
C LYS A 150 0.07 5.50 -9.05
N ALA A 151 -1.16 5.18 -8.66
CA ALA A 151 -1.52 3.89 -8.10
C ALA A 151 -1.34 2.74 -9.11
N SER A 152 -1.60 2.98 -10.39
CA SER A 152 -1.40 1.99 -11.46
C SER A 152 0.08 1.60 -11.64
N GLU A 153 1.00 2.50 -11.30
CA GLU A 153 2.44 2.21 -11.28
C GLU A 153 2.87 1.40 -10.05
N GLY A 154 2.03 1.33 -9.01
CA GLY A 154 2.38 0.76 -7.70
C GLY A 154 2.81 1.82 -6.66
N GLY A 155 2.61 3.10 -6.96
CA GLY A 155 2.91 4.21 -6.05
C GLY A 155 1.72 4.59 -5.17
N VAL A 156 2.00 5.48 -4.21
CA VAL A 156 0.98 6.13 -3.39
C VAL A 156 1.03 7.63 -3.66
N TYR A 157 -0.12 8.22 -3.99
CA TYR A 157 -0.23 9.65 -4.23
C TYR A 157 -0.70 10.37 -2.97
N LYS A 158 0.11 11.29 -2.46
CA LYS A 158 -0.28 12.16 -1.34
C LYS A 158 -1.03 13.37 -1.89
N TYR A 159 -2.31 13.44 -1.57
CA TYR A 159 -3.19 14.48 -2.10
C TYR A 159 -2.88 15.87 -1.51
N PRO A 160 -2.72 16.91 -2.36
CA PRO A 160 -2.69 18.28 -1.88
C PRO A 160 -4.06 18.62 -1.28
N PHE A 161 -4.08 19.26 -0.11
CA PHE A 161 -5.30 19.62 0.65
C PHE A 161 -6.12 18.46 1.24
N SER A 162 -5.52 17.28 1.44
CA SER A 162 -6.17 16.17 2.16
C SER A 162 -6.04 16.30 3.67
N MET A 163 -7.18 16.29 4.37
CA MET A 163 -7.24 16.17 5.83
C MET A 163 -7.10 14.71 6.24
N LYS A 164 -6.12 14.39 7.09
CA LYS A 164 -5.90 13.04 7.63
C LYS A 164 -6.92 12.70 8.71
N LEU A 165 -8.11 12.28 8.31
CA LEU A 165 -9.22 11.95 9.21
C LEU A 165 -9.24 10.46 9.58
N VAL A 166 -8.92 9.59 8.62
CA VAL A 166 -8.82 8.14 8.78
C VAL A 166 -7.35 7.73 8.78
N LYS A 167 -6.98 6.81 9.68
CA LYS A 167 -5.64 6.24 9.86
C LYS A 167 -5.68 4.72 9.74
#